data_AF-A0A9N8EUV6-F1
#
_entry.id   AF-A0A9N8EUV6-F1
#
_cell.length_a   1.000
_cell.length_b   1.000
_cell.length_c   1.000
_cell.angle_alpha   90.00
_cell.angle_beta   90.00
_cell.angle_gamma   90.00
#
_symmetry.space_group_name_H-M   'P 1'
#
loop_
_entity.id
_entity.type
_entity.pdbx_description
1 polymer ?
#
loop_
_entity_poly.entity_id
_entity_poly.type
_entity_poly.pdbx_seq_one_letter_code
_entity_poly.pdbx_strand_id
1 'polypeptide(L)'
;MALRRGFVRYAFSIQYHGSSFLGFAHLKDQEDAVLPDGTDLRGYRSMEGRLRDAFTQMVGKERFQNIKVSSRTDRGVHALKNTCHVDIRNRDNTTNDDEDDDDEMLQATEEKDTPSTKICSSSSSTWDPDVLRRGLNYHLSQQGSELMPTNNTQDTMTKREQRKLARRAKRKADSWSFHYPMNELRILNMIRAPLQMKNKFHYFAMDKTGNPTIPEYVDWNVRFSANQRTYIYRILALAKSEQADWALPFEWDRSWRIVRPPPKSQLDKNSTLSSKRKDSSSEQFVLDIDAMQEAAPHFIGTLDYSSFRSAGCQRASPIVTIQNVQVVSQPYGEPLFWEASGGLLGFGDTNNHNTPQEPQLVTVKVVGKSFVYRQVRNMVGALVAVGRGSIPPDAIPELLEAKDRTLAPPMAPAHGLFLVNVQHDDIQL
;
A
#
# COMPACT_ATOMS: atom_id res chain seq x y z
N MET A 1 22.34 -0.57 -0.52
CA MET A 1 23.12 -1.82 -0.57
C MET A 1 23.37 -2.10 -2.02
N ALA A 2 24.66 -2.27 -2.36
CA ALA A 2 25.08 -2.60 -3.71
C ALA A 2 24.57 -3.96 -4.14
N LEU A 3 24.32 -4.11 -5.44
CA LEU A 3 23.99 -5.40 -6.02
C LEU A 3 25.21 -6.31 -5.90
N ARG A 4 25.03 -7.49 -5.29
CA ARG A 4 26.11 -8.48 -5.14
C ARG A 4 26.42 -9.13 -6.49
N ARG A 5 27.68 -9.54 -6.69
CA ARG A 5 28.10 -10.31 -7.88
C ARG A 5 27.24 -11.58 -8.00
N GLY A 6 26.83 -11.92 -9.24
CA GLY A 6 25.98 -13.07 -9.51
C GLY A 6 24.47 -12.87 -9.24
N PHE A 7 24.05 -11.72 -8.70
CA PHE A 7 22.64 -11.38 -8.53
C PHE A 7 22.15 -10.45 -9.65
N VAL A 8 20.88 -10.63 -10.03
CA VAL A 8 20.16 -9.76 -10.95
C VAL A 8 18.96 -9.17 -10.22
N ARG A 9 18.77 -7.85 -10.37
CA ARG A 9 17.64 -7.14 -9.77
C ARG A 9 16.41 -7.23 -10.68
N TYR A 10 15.29 -7.61 -10.11
CA TYR A 10 13.99 -7.63 -10.77
C TYR A 10 13.07 -6.61 -10.11
N ALA A 11 12.41 -5.79 -10.92
CA ALA A 11 11.36 -4.89 -10.49
C ALA A 11 10.01 -5.53 -10.80
N PHE A 12 9.05 -5.43 -9.89
CA PHE A 12 7.73 -6.02 -10.08
C PHE A 12 6.65 -5.21 -9.39
N SER A 13 5.45 -5.20 -9.96
CA SER A 13 4.29 -4.54 -9.38
C SER A 13 3.37 -5.57 -8.72
N ILE A 14 2.88 -5.23 -7.54
CA ILE A 14 1.98 -6.07 -6.76
C ILE A 14 0.64 -5.37 -6.54
N GLN A 15 -0.41 -6.18 -6.50
CA GLN A 15 -1.74 -5.81 -6.07
C GLN A 15 -2.09 -6.61 -4.83
N TYR A 16 -2.72 -5.97 -3.85
CA TYR A 16 -3.17 -6.67 -2.66
C TYR A 16 -4.35 -6.03 -1.95
N HIS A 17 -5.10 -6.88 -1.26
CA HIS A 17 -6.13 -6.47 -0.32
C HIS A 17 -5.54 -6.41 1.10
N GLY A 18 -5.45 -5.22 1.68
CA GLY A 18 -4.69 -5.00 2.91
C GLY A 18 -5.33 -5.53 4.20
N SER A 19 -6.62 -5.85 4.21
CA SER A 19 -7.31 -6.27 5.44
C SER A 19 -6.82 -7.63 5.93
N SER A 20 -6.33 -8.47 5.03
CA SER A 20 -5.78 -9.79 5.34
C SER A 20 -4.30 -9.79 5.75
N PHE A 21 -3.69 -8.60 5.93
CA PHE A 21 -2.27 -8.50 6.26
C PHE A 21 -1.99 -7.47 7.35
N LEU A 22 -0.90 -7.70 8.09
CA LEU A 22 -0.41 -6.81 9.16
C LEU A 22 0.39 -5.61 8.62
N GLY A 23 0.11 -5.21 7.38
CA GLY A 23 0.87 -4.22 6.63
C GLY A 23 2.00 -4.86 5.80
N PHE A 24 2.82 -4.00 5.19
CA PHE A 24 3.82 -4.48 4.25
C PHE A 24 5.02 -5.16 4.92
N ALA A 25 5.63 -4.48 5.90
CA ALA A 25 6.91 -4.88 6.48
C ALA A 25 6.81 -6.16 7.29
N HIS A 26 7.79 -7.05 7.15
CA HIS A 26 7.89 -8.25 7.97
C HIS A 26 8.35 -7.89 9.38
N LEU A 27 7.45 -8.00 10.36
CA LEU A 27 7.73 -7.83 11.78
C LEU A 27 7.74 -9.21 12.43
N LYS A 28 8.92 -9.69 12.82
CA LYS A 28 9.11 -11.02 13.46
C LYS A 28 8.28 -11.17 14.73
N ASP A 29 8.05 -10.08 15.46
CA ASP A 29 7.35 -10.09 16.75
C ASP A 29 5.80 -10.09 16.62
N GLN A 30 5.26 -9.92 15.40
CA GLN A 30 3.81 -9.83 15.18
C GLN A 30 3.14 -11.14 14.80
N GLU A 31 3.90 -12.19 14.51
CA GLU A 31 3.36 -13.51 14.17
C GLU A 31 2.62 -14.18 15.34
N ASP A 32 2.85 -13.69 16.57
CA ASP A 32 2.22 -14.16 17.81
C ASP A 32 1.22 -13.17 18.44
N ALA A 33 0.92 -12.05 17.77
CA ALA A 33 0.17 -10.96 18.38
C ALA A 33 -1.34 -11.24 18.50
N VAL A 34 -1.90 -10.91 19.67
CA VAL A 34 -3.35 -10.74 19.89
C VAL A 34 -3.58 -9.26 20.14
N LEU A 35 -4.51 -8.64 19.43
CA LEU A 35 -4.84 -7.23 19.61
C LEU A 35 -5.51 -6.97 20.99
N PRO A 36 -5.47 -5.73 21.50
CA PRO A 36 -6.17 -5.35 22.73
C PRO A 36 -7.69 -5.57 22.68
N ASP A 37 -8.28 -5.61 21.49
CA ASP A 37 -9.70 -5.92 21.26
C ASP A 37 -10.00 -7.44 21.24
N GLY A 38 -8.99 -8.28 21.48
CA GLY A 38 -9.10 -9.74 21.50
C GLY A 38 -8.90 -10.42 20.14
N THR A 39 -8.63 -9.67 19.07
CA THR A 39 -8.42 -10.25 17.72
C THR A 39 -7.10 -11.01 17.66
N ASP A 40 -7.16 -12.30 17.38
CA ASP A 40 -6.02 -13.22 17.26
C ASP A 40 -5.36 -13.10 15.87
N LEU A 41 -4.11 -12.62 15.79
CA LEU A 41 -3.41 -12.35 14.53
C LEU A 41 -2.45 -13.46 14.09
N ARG A 42 -2.39 -14.59 14.82
CA ARG A 42 -1.45 -15.70 14.60
C ARG A 42 -1.57 -16.45 13.26
N GLY A 43 -2.50 -16.05 12.40
CA GLY A 43 -2.66 -16.54 11.03
C GLY A 43 -2.46 -15.46 9.95
N TYR A 44 -2.26 -14.20 10.34
CA TYR A 44 -2.10 -13.07 9.44
C TYR A 44 -0.61 -12.83 9.21
N ARG A 45 -0.16 -12.96 7.96
CA ARG A 45 1.24 -12.69 7.58
C ARG A 45 1.38 -11.25 7.09
N SER A 46 2.59 -10.72 7.20
CA SER A 46 2.97 -9.52 6.45
C SER A 46 3.06 -9.82 4.94
N MET A 47 2.89 -8.80 4.11
CA MET A 47 3.06 -8.93 2.66
C MET A 47 4.47 -9.43 2.32
N GLU A 48 5.49 -8.83 2.95
CA GLU A 48 6.88 -9.24 2.75
C GLU A 48 7.09 -10.69 3.14
N GLY A 49 6.48 -11.17 4.24
CA GLY A 49 6.54 -12.58 4.64
C GLY A 49 5.96 -13.51 3.57
N ARG A 50 4.80 -13.16 3.01
CA ARG A 50 4.14 -13.94 1.93
C ARG A 50 4.96 -13.98 0.65
N LEU A 51 5.55 -12.84 0.27
CA LEU A 51 6.47 -12.78 -0.85
C LEU A 51 7.71 -13.65 -0.60
N ARG A 52 8.33 -13.56 0.58
CA ARG A 52 9.48 -14.39 0.96
C ARG A 52 9.18 -15.88 0.88
N ASP A 53 8.02 -16.30 1.35
CA ASP A 53 7.60 -17.70 1.26
C ASP A 53 7.44 -18.14 -0.20
N ALA A 54 6.82 -17.31 -1.06
CA ALA A 54 6.67 -17.62 -2.48
C ALA A 54 8.01 -17.68 -3.21
N PHE A 55 8.93 -16.74 -2.93
CA PHE A 55 10.30 -16.78 -3.46
C PHE A 55 11.07 -18.00 -2.95
N THR A 56 10.91 -18.36 -1.68
CA THR A 56 11.56 -19.55 -1.10
C THR A 56 11.12 -20.82 -1.81
N GLN A 57 9.81 -20.97 -2.08
CA GLN A 57 9.29 -22.13 -2.81
C GLN A 57 9.73 -22.15 -4.28
N MET A 58 9.83 -20.98 -4.93
CA MET A 58 10.14 -20.90 -6.36
C MET A 58 11.64 -20.98 -6.68
N VAL A 59 12.46 -20.17 -6.00
CA VAL A 59 13.89 -20.03 -6.31
C VAL A 59 14.80 -20.61 -5.23
N GLY A 60 14.29 -20.86 -4.02
CA GLY A 60 15.08 -21.34 -2.88
C GLY A 60 15.55 -20.19 -1.98
N LYS A 61 15.59 -20.43 -0.67
CA LYS A 61 15.81 -19.42 0.38
C LYS A 61 17.09 -18.59 0.21
N GLU A 62 18.18 -19.23 -0.21
CA GLU A 62 19.50 -18.60 -0.34
C GLU A 62 19.74 -17.93 -1.70
N ARG A 63 18.78 -18.03 -2.63
CA ARG A 63 18.91 -17.49 -4.00
C ARG A 63 18.21 -16.16 -4.22
N PHE A 64 17.64 -15.55 -3.19
CA PHE A 64 17.07 -14.21 -3.30
C PHE A 64 17.35 -13.37 -2.04
N GLN A 65 17.44 -12.07 -2.23
CA GLN A 65 17.68 -11.12 -1.15
C GLN A 65 17.09 -9.74 -1.46
N ASN A 66 17.18 -8.84 -0.47
CA ASN A 66 16.91 -7.41 -0.63
C ASN A 66 15.52 -7.07 -1.23
N ILE A 67 14.47 -7.76 -0.78
CA ILE A 67 13.10 -7.38 -1.11
C ILE A 67 12.85 -5.97 -0.55
N LYS A 68 12.51 -5.02 -1.43
CA LYS A 68 12.13 -3.66 -1.06
C LYS A 68 10.85 -3.26 -1.75
N VAL A 69 10.13 -2.33 -1.12
CA VAL A 69 8.88 -1.75 -1.63
C VAL A 69 9.04 -0.26 -1.81
N SER A 70 8.38 0.28 -2.82
CA SER A 70 8.37 1.69 -3.16
C SER A 70 7.66 2.53 -2.10
N SER A 71 6.56 1.99 -1.57
CA SER A 71 5.67 2.64 -0.61
C SER A 71 5.22 1.65 0.45
N ARG A 72 5.58 1.90 1.70
CA ARG A 72 5.10 1.10 2.83
C ARG A 72 3.63 1.41 3.07
N THR A 73 2.82 0.38 3.29
CA THR A 73 1.41 0.52 3.70
C THR A 73 1.21 -0.02 5.10
N ASP A 74 0.35 0.67 5.86
CA ASP A 74 -0.08 0.25 7.19
C ASP A 74 -0.97 -0.99 7.10
N ARG A 75 -1.22 -1.62 8.25
CA ARG A 75 -2.23 -2.67 8.38
C ARG A 75 -3.58 -2.18 7.86
N GLY A 76 -4.24 -3.02 7.06
CA GLY A 76 -5.56 -2.72 6.50
C GLY A 76 -5.56 -1.77 5.31
N VAL A 77 -4.41 -1.24 4.88
CA VAL A 77 -4.33 -0.37 3.68
C VAL A 77 -4.10 -1.25 2.45
N HIS A 78 -4.90 -1.05 1.40
CA HIS A 78 -4.85 -1.81 0.16
C HIS A 78 -3.85 -1.21 -0.83
N ALA A 79 -3.47 -1.98 -1.85
CA ALA A 79 -2.76 -1.44 -3.01
C ALA A 79 -3.26 -2.06 -4.31
N LEU A 80 -3.57 -1.21 -5.29
CA LEU A 80 -3.88 -1.64 -6.65
C LEU A 80 -2.59 -1.90 -7.43
N LYS A 81 -1.60 -1.01 -7.26
CA LYS A 81 -0.28 -1.14 -7.89
C LYS A 81 0.80 -0.52 -7.00
N ASN A 82 1.45 -1.38 -6.22
CA ASN A 82 2.65 -1.02 -5.47
C ASN A 82 3.87 -1.63 -6.15
N THR A 83 4.96 -0.88 -6.27
CA THR A 83 6.17 -1.40 -6.92
C THR A 83 7.15 -1.95 -5.89
N CYS A 84 7.75 -3.08 -6.20
CA CYS A 84 8.77 -3.74 -5.40
C CYS A 84 10.00 -4.07 -6.25
N HIS A 85 11.12 -4.36 -5.58
CA HIS A 85 12.25 -5.01 -6.22
C HIS A 85 12.81 -6.13 -5.36
N VAL A 86 13.47 -7.08 -6.00
CA VAL A 86 14.17 -8.21 -5.38
C VAL A 86 15.45 -8.50 -6.15
N ASP A 87 16.49 -8.94 -5.45
CA ASP A 87 17.74 -9.38 -6.05
C ASP A 87 17.73 -10.92 -6.07
N ILE A 88 17.86 -11.56 -7.23
CA ILE A 88 17.82 -13.02 -7.41
C ILE A 88 19.13 -13.49 -8.04
N ARG A 89 19.73 -14.56 -7.49
CA ARG A 89 20.96 -15.16 -8.03
C ARG A 89 20.69 -15.83 -9.38
N ASN A 90 21.62 -15.70 -10.32
CA ASN A 90 21.55 -16.42 -11.59
C ASN A 90 21.52 -17.93 -11.39
N ARG A 91 20.96 -18.65 -12.38
CA ARG A 91 21.07 -20.11 -12.42
C ARG A 91 22.48 -20.43 -12.88
N ASP A 92 23.40 -20.62 -11.95
CA ASP A 92 24.68 -21.21 -12.27
C ASP A 92 24.40 -22.58 -12.92
N ASN A 93 24.98 -22.84 -14.10
CA ASN A 93 25.01 -24.19 -14.66
C ASN A 93 25.77 -25.02 -13.63
N THR A 94 25.08 -25.90 -12.92
CA THR A 94 25.70 -26.83 -11.98
C THR A 94 26.69 -27.71 -12.73
N THR A 95 27.96 -27.35 -12.68
CA THR A 95 29.09 -28.28 -12.66
C THR A 95 30.14 -27.67 -11.75
N ASN A 96 30.41 -28.39 -10.67
CA ASN A 96 31.49 -28.21 -9.69
C ASN A 96 31.14 -27.23 -8.57
N ASP A 97 30.35 -27.75 -7.63
CA ASP A 97 30.60 -27.49 -6.21
C ASP A 97 32.03 -27.95 -5.89
N ASP A 98 32.68 -27.23 -4.98
CA ASP A 98 34.06 -27.37 -4.48
C ASP A 98 35.13 -26.61 -5.31
N GLU A 99 35.36 -25.34 -4.95
CA GLU A 99 36.70 -24.76 -4.64
C GLU A 99 36.58 -23.25 -4.35
N ASP A 100 36.77 -22.94 -3.06
CA ASP A 100 37.40 -21.76 -2.44
C ASP A 100 36.99 -20.31 -2.81
N ASP A 101 36.35 -19.68 -1.83
CA ASP A 101 36.21 -18.23 -1.67
C ASP A 101 37.58 -17.59 -1.36
N ASP A 102 38.22 -16.97 -2.36
CA ASP A 102 39.24 -15.95 -2.12
C ASP A 102 38.78 -14.58 -2.69
N ASP A 103 38.59 -13.65 -1.76
CA ASP A 103 38.32 -12.22 -1.98
C ASP A 103 39.54 -11.56 -2.64
N GLU A 104 39.62 -11.58 -3.97
CA GLU A 104 40.63 -10.82 -4.71
C GLU A 104 40.10 -9.48 -5.23
N MET A 105 40.52 -8.41 -4.55
CA MET A 105 40.38 -7.01 -4.96
C MET A 105 41.26 -6.76 -6.20
N LEU A 106 40.63 -6.60 -7.37
CA LEU A 106 41.33 -6.33 -8.63
C LEU A 106 42.02 -4.96 -8.61
N GLN A 107 43.35 -4.96 -8.61
CA GLN A 107 44.18 -3.84 -9.05
C GLN A 107 44.31 -3.88 -10.58
N ALA A 108 44.19 -2.71 -11.21
CA ALA A 108 44.32 -2.54 -12.64
C ALA A 108 45.80 -2.49 -13.05
N THR A 109 46.20 -3.35 -13.98
CA THR A 109 47.39 -3.13 -14.81
C THR A 109 47.01 -3.25 -16.29
N GLU A 110 47.48 -2.26 -17.05
CA GLU A 110 47.29 -2.10 -18.49
C GLU A 110 48.21 -3.05 -19.25
N GLU A 111 47.71 -3.70 -20.32
CA GLU A 111 48.53 -3.99 -21.51
C GLU A 111 47.70 -4.32 -22.77
N LYS A 112 48.36 -4.19 -23.91
CA LYS A 112 47.86 -3.81 -25.24
C LYS A 112 47.49 -4.98 -26.19
N ASP A 113 46.57 -4.64 -27.10
CA ASP A 113 46.47 -4.96 -28.54
C ASP A 113 46.18 -6.38 -29.11
N THR A 114 44.92 -6.52 -29.58
CA THR A 114 44.45 -7.01 -30.92
C THR A 114 44.33 -8.54 -31.21
N PRO A 115 43.56 -8.97 -32.25
CA PRO A 115 42.13 -9.25 -32.12
C PRO A 115 41.77 -10.65 -32.63
N SER A 116 41.16 -11.51 -31.81
CA SER A 116 40.57 -12.75 -32.31
C SER A 116 39.06 -12.78 -32.07
N THR A 117 38.36 -12.76 -33.19
CA THR A 117 36.93 -12.99 -33.37
C THR A 117 36.52 -14.29 -32.68
N LYS A 118 36.05 -14.19 -31.44
CA LYS A 118 35.14 -15.16 -30.84
C LYS A 118 33.88 -14.42 -30.47
N ILE A 119 32.87 -14.53 -31.33
CA ILE A 119 31.48 -14.29 -30.95
C ILE A 119 31.15 -15.37 -29.90
N CYS A 120 31.48 -15.08 -28.65
CA CYS A 120 31.10 -15.89 -27.51
C CYS A 120 29.72 -15.39 -27.07
N SER A 121 28.66 -15.99 -27.60
CA SER A 121 27.31 -15.81 -27.08
C SER A 121 27.22 -16.54 -25.72
N SER A 122 27.78 -15.96 -24.67
CA SER A 122 27.55 -16.40 -23.30
C SER A 122 26.15 -15.94 -22.87
N SER A 123 25.13 -16.72 -23.24
CA SER A 123 23.78 -16.51 -22.73
C SER A 123 23.78 -16.77 -21.22
N SER A 124 24.04 -15.72 -20.44
CA SER A 124 23.88 -15.69 -19.00
C SER A 124 22.52 -16.30 -18.64
N SER A 125 22.53 -17.46 -17.96
CA SER A 125 21.36 -18.24 -17.52
C SER A 125 20.59 -17.47 -16.45
N THR A 126 19.90 -16.45 -16.94
CA THR A 126 19.20 -15.44 -16.18
C THR A 126 17.73 -15.80 -16.19
N TRP A 127 17.05 -15.60 -15.05
CA TRP A 127 15.64 -15.91 -14.97
C TRP A 127 14.82 -15.06 -15.95
N ASP A 128 13.86 -15.71 -16.61
CA ASP A 128 12.85 -15.04 -17.40
C ASP A 128 11.85 -14.35 -16.44
N PRO A 129 11.64 -13.02 -16.56
CA PRO A 129 10.72 -12.28 -15.68
C PRO A 129 9.28 -12.79 -15.70
N ASP A 130 8.80 -13.26 -16.85
CA ASP A 130 7.44 -13.77 -17.00
C ASP A 130 7.28 -15.15 -16.37
N VAL A 131 8.31 -15.99 -16.47
CA VAL A 131 8.36 -17.27 -15.73
C VAL A 131 8.34 -17.01 -14.24
N LEU A 132 9.18 -16.10 -13.73
CA LEU A 132 9.17 -15.68 -12.32
C LEU A 132 7.79 -15.20 -11.87
N ARG A 133 7.18 -14.28 -12.62
CA ARG A 133 5.85 -13.76 -12.32
C ARG A 133 4.79 -14.86 -12.24
N ARG A 134 4.73 -15.77 -13.21
CA ARG A 134 3.76 -16.87 -13.23
C ARG A 134 3.99 -17.85 -12.08
N GLY A 135 5.24 -18.25 -11.84
CA GLY A 135 5.60 -19.16 -10.75
C GLY A 135 5.30 -18.58 -9.36
N LEU A 136 5.63 -17.31 -9.14
CA LEU A 136 5.32 -16.63 -7.88
C LEU A 136 3.82 -16.53 -7.65
N ASN A 137 3.03 -16.16 -8.66
CA ASN A 137 1.56 -16.14 -8.55
C ASN A 137 0.98 -17.53 -8.28
N TYR A 138 1.55 -18.59 -8.87
CA TYR A 138 1.17 -19.95 -8.54
C TYR A 138 1.36 -20.21 -7.03
N HIS A 139 2.55 -19.99 -6.48
CA HIS A 139 2.80 -20.20 -5.04
C HIS A 139 1.94 -19.31 -4.15
N LEU A 140 1.78 -18.02 -4.48
CA LEU A 140 0.90 -17.11 -3.74
C LEU A 140 -0.56 -17.59 -3.70
N SER A 141 -1.05 -18.21 -4.78
CA SER A 141 -2.39 -18.80 -4.82
C SER A 141 -2.55 -20.04 -3.94
N GLN A 142 -1.48 -20.83 -3.77
CA GLN A 142 -1.49 -22.06 -2.95
C GLN A 142 -1.43 -21.78 -1.45
N GLN A 143 -0.78 -20.70 -1.03
CA GLN A 143 -0.64 -20.35 0.40
C GLN A 143 -1.99 -19.99 1.09
N GLY A 144 -3.09 -19.90 0.35
CA GLY A 144 -4.44 -19.82 0.90
C GLY A 144 -5.05 -21.19 1.23
N SER A 145 -4.64 -22.21 0.48
CA SER A 145 -5.08 -23.61 0.58
C SER A 145 -4.34 -24.41 1.65
N GLU A 146 -3.22 -23.90 2.16
CA GLU A 146 -2.55 -24.45 3.33
C GLU A 146 -3.42 -24.19 4.57
N LEU A 147 -4.34 -25.12 4.83
CA LEU A 147 -4.74 -25.65 6.13
C LEU A 147 -5.89 -26.66 5.95
N MET A 148 -5.65 -27.71 5.16
CA MET A 148 -6.12 -29.05 5.55
C MET A 148 -4.92 -29.98 5.37
N PRO A 149 -4.35 -30.55 6.44
CA PRO A 149 -3.29 -31.54 6.28
C PRO A 149 -3.84 -32.68 5.42
N THR A 150 -3.08 -33.09 4.42
CA THR A 150 -3.38 -34.35 3.72
C THR A 150 -3.15 -35.50 4.71
N ASN A 151 -3.87 -36.62 4.53
CA ASN A 151 -3.85 -37.75 5.48
C ASN A 151 -2.42 -38.21 5.85
N ASN A 152 -1.46 -38.09 4.93
CA ASN A 152 -0.07 -38.50 5.15
C ASN A 152 0.72 -37.61 6.14
N THR A 153 0.31 -36.36 6.39
CA THR A 153 0.99 -35.47 7.34
C THR A 153 0.43 -35.57 8.76
N GLN A 154 -0.74 -36.20 8.93
CA GLN A 154 -1.36 -36.35 10.26
C GLN A 154 -0.66 -37.42 11.10
N ASP A 155 -0.12 -38.46 10.47
CA ASP A 155 0.48 -39.61 11.17
C ASP A 155 1.82 -39.29 11.86
N THR A 156 2.53 -38.25 11.44
CA THR A 156 3.80 -37.81 12.06
C THR A 156 3.61 -36.69 13.09
N MET A 157 2.42 -36.10 13.19
CA MET A 157 2.13 -35.00 14.12
C MET A 157 1.71 -35.50 15.50
N THR A 158 2.24 -34.87 16.54
CA THR A 158 1.83 -35.17 17.91
C THR A 158 0.35 -34.80 18.12
N LYS A 159 -0.35 -35.48 19.04
CA LYS A 159 -1.75 -35.15 19.41
C LYS A 159 -1.95 -33.68 19.80
N ARG A 160 -0.91 -33.02 20.33
CA ARG A 160 -0.91 -31.59 20.69
C ARG A 160 -0.89 -30.70 19.45
N GLU A 161 -0.11 -31.06 18.43
CA GLU A 161 -0.03 -30.34 17.15
C GLU A 161 -1.30 -30.51 16.34
N GLN A 162 -1.85 -31.72 16.26
CA GLN A 162 -3.14 -31.99 15.62
C GLN A 162 -4.28 -31.16 16.26
N ARG A 163 -4.33 -31.07 17.60
CA ARG A 163 -5.30 -30.23 18.32
C ARG A 163 -5.11 -28.74 18.08
N LYS A 164 -3.86 -28.25 17.98
CA LYS A 164 -3.57 -26.85 17.62
C LYS A 164 -4.02 -26.56 16.18
N LEU A 165 -3.76 -27.46 15.26
CA LEU A 165 -4.10 -27.34 13.84
C LEU A 165 -5.61 -27.37 13.63
N ALA A 166 -6.33 -28.30 14.27
CA ALA A 166 -7.79 -28.37 14.22
C ALA A 166 -8.46 -27.11 14.80
N ARG A 167 -7.90 -26.55 15.88
CA ARG A 167 -8.35 -25.25 16.42
C ARG A 167 -8.09 -24.10 15.45
N ARG A 168 -6.95 -24.11 14.73
CA ARG A 168 -6.63 -23.12 13.69
C ARG A 168 -7.60 -23.21 12.51
N ALA A 169 -7.86 -24.41 12.00
CA ALA A 169 -8.78 -24.64 10.88
C ALA A 169 -10.23 -24.25 11.24
N LYS A 170 -10.69 -24.64 12.43
CA LYS A 170 -12.04 -24.29 12.93
C LYS A 170 -12.22 -22.76 13.08
N ARG A 171 -11.23 -22.06 13.64
CA ARG A 171 -11.27 -20.58 13.75
C ARG A 171 -11.22 -19.86 12.40
N LYS A 172 -10.51 -20.42 11.41
CA LYS A 172 -10.46 -19.89 10.04
C LYS A 172 -11.82 -20.04 9.34
N ALA A 173 -12.58 -21.08 9.65
CA ALA A 173 -13.95 -21.28 9.16
C ALA A 173 -14.99 -20.43 9.90
N ASP A 174 -14.81 -20.20 11.21
CA ASP A 174 -15.73 -19.40 12.04
C ASP A 174 -15.55 -17.87 11.85
N SER A 175 -14.42 -17.42 11.29
CA SER A 175 -14.24 -16.04 10.85
C SER A 175 -15.08 -15.81 9.59
N TRP A 176 -16.26 -15.20 9.77
CA TRP A 176 -17.27 -14.84 8.75
C TRP A 176 -16.77 -14.02 7.53
N SER A 177 -15.47 -13.79 7.42
CA SER A 177 -14.79 -13.38 6.20
C SER A 177 -14.99 -14.45 5.12
N PHE A 178 -15.98 -14.23 4.25
CA PHE A 178 -16.14 -14.83 2.91
C PHE A 178 -14.93 -14.59 1.98
N HIS A 179 -13.74 -14.36 2.53
CA HIS A 179 -12.50 -14.19 1.81
C HIS A 179 -12.01 -15.58 1.45
N TYR A 180 -12.38 -16.03 0.25
CA TYR A 180 -11.61 -17.07 -0.42
C TYR A 180 -10.14 -16.62 -0.35
N PRO A 181 -9.25 -17.36 0.35
CA PRO A 181 -7.86 -16.96 0.52
C PRO A 181 -7.06 -17.03 -0.79
N MET A 182 -7.72 -17.42 -1.88
CA MET A 182 -7.22 -17.27 -3.22
C MET A 182 -7.18 -15.78 -3.58
N ASN A 183 -5.97 -15.29 -3.88
CA ASN A 183 -5.71 -14.06 -4.61
C ASN A 183 -5.67 -12.73 -3.83
N GLU A 184 -5.42 -12.74 -2.53
CA GLU A 184 -5.29 -11.49 -1.73
C GLU A 184 -4.00 -10.70 -2.04
N LEU A 185 -3.00 -11.35 -2.63
CA LEU A 185 -1.75 -10.75 -3.12
C LEU A 185 -1.41 -11.36 -4.49
N ARG A 186 -1.15 -10.50 -5.47
CA ARG A 186 -0.77 -10.89 -6.83
C ARG A 186 0.40 -10.06 -7.32
N ILE A 187 1.23 -10.67 -8.17
CA ILE A 187 2.23 -9.97 -8.97
C ILE A 187 1.63 -9.70 -10.35
N LEU A 188 1.44 -8.42 -10.68
CA LEU A 188 0.83 -8.01 -11.94
C LEU A 188 1.81 -8.08 -13.11
N ASN A 189 3.01 -7.55 -12.92
CA ASN A 189 4.07 -7.49 -13.91
C ASN A 189 5.45 -7.62 -13.25
N MET A 190 6.44 -8.09 -13.99
CA MET A 190 7.83 -8.22 -13.55
C MET A 190 8.77 -7.99 -14.73
N ILE A 191 9.81 -7.19 -14.50
CA ILE A 191 10.88 -6.90 -15.48
C ILE A 191 12.24 -6.99 -14.80
N ARG A 192 13.31 -7.01 -15.59
CA ARG A 192 14.66 -6.74 -15.07
C ARG A 192 14.78 -5.26 -14.77
N ALA A 193 15.27 -4.95 -13.58
CA ALA A 193 15.48 -3.56 -13.18
C ALA A 193 16.78 -3.01 -13.80
N PRO A 194 16.85 -1.69 -14.02
CA PRO A 194 18.11 -1.01 -14.29
C PRO A 194 19.13 -1.29 -13.18
N LEU A 195 20.42 -1.30 -13.52
CA LEU A 195 21.49 -1.45 -12.52
C LEU A 195 21.65 -0.18 -11.68
N GLN A 196 21.59 0.98 -12.34
CA GLN A 196 21.84 2.28 -11.76
C GLN A 196 20.68 3.24 -12.00
N MET A 197 20.58 4.25 -11.15
CA MET A 197 19.69 5.39 -11.28
C MET A 197 20.46 6.69 -10.98
N LYS A 198 19.96 7.82 -11.52
CA LYS A 198 20.54 9.12 -11.19
C LYS A 198 20.28 9.47 -9.72
N ASN A 199 21.32 9.92 -9.03
CA ASN A 199 21.23 10.30 -7.64
C ASN A 199 20.66 11.71 -7.50
N LYS A 200 19.43 11.78 -6.96
CA LYS A 200 18.72 13.05 -6.70
C LYS A 200 19.46 13.96 -5.72
N PHE A 201 20.40 13.42 -4.95
CA PHE A 201 21.16 14.16 -3.93
C PHE A 201 22.59 14.53 -4.36
N HIS A 202 23.00 14.21 -5.60
CA HIS A 202 24.35 14.45 -6.10
C HIS A 202 24.83 15.90 -5.86
N TYR A 203 23.96 16.88 -6.13
CA TYR A 203 24.28 18.30 -6.00
C TYR A 203 24.05 18.90 -4.60
N PHE A 204 23.67 18.09 -3.60
CA PHE A 204 23.37 18.60 -2.25
C PHE A 204 24.57 18.59 -1.30
N ALA A 205 25.62 17.84 -1.61
CA ALA A 205 26.83 17.79 -0.79
C ALA A 205 28.05 18.10 -1.67
N MET A 206 28.63 19.28 -1.44
CA MET A 206 29.85 19.74 -2.09
C MET A 206 31.01 19.72 -1.10
N ASP A 207 32.21 19.42 -1.57
CA ASP A 207 33.43 19.59 -0.79
C ASP A 207 33.81 21.07 -0.69
N LYS A 208 34.89 21.36 0.06
CA LYS A 208 35.40 22.73 0.22
C LYS A 208 35.90 23.35 -1.10
N THR A 209 36.10 22.55 -2.13
CA THR A 209 36.53 22.96 -3.48
C THR A 209 35.38 23.10 -4.48
N GLY A 210 34.13 22.82 -4.06
CA GLY A 210 32.94 22.92 -4.90
C GLY A 210 32.63 21.67 -5.73
N ASN A 211 33.35 20.56 -5.55
CA ASN A 211 33.05 19.30 -6.23
C ASN A 211 32.03 18.48 -5.42
N PRO A 212 31.10 17.77 -6.10
CA PRO A 212 30.13 16.92 -5.42
C PRO A 212 30.83 15.73 -4.74
N THR A 213 30.56 15.52 -3.46
CA THR A 213 31.13 14.41 -2.67
C THR A 213 30.34 13.11 -2.83
N ILE A 214 29.14 13.21 -3.38
CA ILE A 214 28.21 12.10 -3.57
C ILE A 214 28.28 11.68 -5.04
N PRO A 215 28.28 10.37 -5.38
CA PRO A 215 28.30 9.93 -6.78
C PRO A 215 27.04 10.34 -7.55
N GLU A 216 27.20 10.65 -8.84
CA GLU A 216 26.09 11.05 -9.73
C GLU A 216 25.10 9.90 -9.96
N TYR A 217 25.62 8.67 -10.06
CA TYR A 217 24.83 7.47 -10.24
C TYR A 217 24.95 6.57 -9.02
N VAL A 218 23.83 5.98 -8.61
CA VAL A 218 23.74 5.03 -7.49
C VAL A 218 22.97 3.80 -7.93
N ASP A 219 23.09 2.71 -7.18
CA ASP A 219 22.31 1.51 -7.44
C ASP A 219 20.82 1.81 -7.49
N TRP A 220 20.16 1.27 -8.51
CA TRP A 220 18.73 1.49 -8.71
C TRP A 220 17.93 0.96 -7.52
N ASN A 221 17.01 1.75 -6.99
CA ASN A 221 16.18 1.34 -5.87
C ASN A 221 14.75 1.81 -6.06
N VAL A 222 13.81 0.87 -5.99
CA VAL A 222 12.40 1.12 -6.25
C VAL A 222 11.79 2.25 -5.40
N ARG A 223 12.26 2.46 -4.17
CA ARG A 223 11.75 3.52 -3.30
C ARG A 223 12.26 4.90 -3.70
N PHE A 224 13.53 4.98 -4.07
CA PHE A 224 14.20 6.23 -4.35
C PHE A 224 14.03 6.67 -5.82
N SER A 225 13.82 5.73 -6.75
CA SER A 225 13.46 6.04 -8.14
C SER A 225 12.04 6.61 -8.24
N ALA A 226 11.10 6.14 -7.41
CA ALA A 226 9.71 6.58 -7.43
C ALA A 226 9.54 8.12 -7.28
N ASN A 227 8.82 8.71 -8.22
CA ASN A 227 8.65 10.17 -8.34
C ASN A 227 7.31 10.68 -7.83
N GLN A 228 6.28 9.85 -7.91
CA GLN A 228 4.93 10.22 -7.51
C GLN A 228 4.21 8.98 -6.97
N ARG A 229 3.39 9.17 -5.93
CA ARG A 229 2.42 8.17 -5.47
C ARG A 229 1.03 8.78 -5.54
N THR A 230 0.08 7.97 -6.01
CA THR A 230 -1.35 8.31 -6.03
C THR A 230 -2.06 7.42 -5.02
N TYR A 231 -2.74 8.05 -4.08
CA TYR A 231 -3.63 7.41 -3.13
C TYR A 231 -5.07 7.76 -3.46
N ILE A 232 -5.96 6.80 -3.24
CA ILE A 232 -7.40 7.04 -3.23
C ILE A 232 -7.95 6.56 -1.89
N TYR A 233 -8.78 7.39 -1.28
CA TYR A 233 -9.56 7.02 -0.13
C TYR A 233 -11.04 6.94 -0.51
N ARG A 234 -11.70 5.84 -0.16
CA ARG A 234 -13.13 5.62 -0.42
C ARG A 234 -13.94 5.77 0.85
N ILE A 235 -15.03 6.51 0.76
CA ILE A 235 -15.98 6.77 1.83
C ILE A 235 -17.37 6.45 1.28
N LEU A 236 -18.11 5.62 1.99
CA LEU A 236 -19.49 5.29 1.64
C LEU A 236 -20.43 6.08 2.54
N ALA A 237 -21.09 7.09 1.98
CA ALA A 237 -22.04 7.95 2.67
C ALA A 237 -23.46 7.37 2.55
N LEU A 238 -24.06 7.00 3.69
CA LEU A 238 -25.34 6.30 3.79
C LEU A 238 -26.41 7.24 4.39
N ALA A 239 -27.47 7.50 3.62
CA ALA A 239 -28.56 8.39 4.01
C ALA A 239 -29.46 7.83 5.13
N LYS A 240 -29.55 6.51 5.26
CA LYS A 240 -30.35 5.81 6.29
C LYS A 240 -29.51 4.78 7.03
N SER A 241 -29.70 4.67 8.34
CA SER A 241 -29.08 3.65 9.19
C SER A 241 -29.62 2.23 8.93
N GLU A 242 -30.76 2.09 8.26
CA GLU A 242 -31.48 0.82 8.09
C GLU A 242 -31.12 0.06 6.79
N GLN A 243 -30.31 0.64 5.91
CA GLN A 243 -29.66 -0.13 4.83
C GLN A 243 -28.62 -1.03 5.49
N ALA A 244 -29.10 -2.20 5.90
CA ALA A 244 -28.42 -3.12 6.76
C ALA A 244 -27.04 -3.49 6.21
N ASP A 245 -26.11 -3.78 7.13
CA ASP A 245 -24.71 -4.07 6.84
C ASP A 245 -24.48 -5.15 5.76
N TRP A 246 -25.48 -6.01 5.54
CA TRP A 246 -25.53 -7.08 4.55
C TRP A 246 -25.87 -6.63 3.12
N ALA A 247 -26.39 -5.42 2.91
CA ALA A 247 -26.81 -4.95 1.59
C ALA A 247 -25.62 -4.63 0.67
N LEU A 248 -24.46 -4.29 1.25
CA LEU A 248 -23.26 -3.86 0.52
C LEU A 248 -22.02 -4.65 0.99
N PRO A 249 -22.01 -5.99 0.88
CA PRO A 249 -20.96 -6.85 1.43
C PRO A 249 -19.59 -6.53 0.82
N PHE A 250 -19.58 -6.03 -0.40
CA PHE A 250 -18.38 -5.64 -1.13
C PHE A 250 -17.66 -4.42 -0.53
N GLU A 251 -18.33 -3.51 0.16
CA GLU A 251 -17.69 -2.27 0.65
C GLU A 251 -17.23 -2.34 2.11
N TRP A 252 -17.56 -3.42 2.82
CA TRP A 252 -17.32 -3.56 4.26
C TRP A 252 -15.87 -3.29 4.66
N ASP A 253 -14.93 -3.79 3.86
CA ASP A 253 -13.50 -3.71 4.12
C ASP A 253 -12.74 -2.91 3.05
N ARG A 254 -13.46 -2.06 2.30
CA ARG A 254 -12.92 -1.27 1.18
C ARG A 254 -13.32 0.19 1.20
N SER A 255 -14.25 0.58 2.07
CA SER A 255 -14.69 1.97 2.19
C SER A 255 -15.02 2.32 3.64
N TRP A 256 -14.69 3.54 4.04
CA TRP A 256 -15.13 4.05 5.33
C TRP A 256 -16.62 4.38 5.28
N ARG A 257 -17.42 3.62 6.00
CA ARG A 257 -18.87 3.85 6.10
C ARG A 257 -19.17 5.01 7.04
N ILE A 258 -19.93 5.98 6.54
CA ILE A 258 -20.44 7.10 7.31
C ILE A 258 -21.95 7.12 7.16
N VAL A 259 -22.62 6.96 8.29
CA VAL A 259 -24.09 6.97 8.37
C VAL A 259 -24.53 8.31 8.95
N ARG A 260 -25.68 8.80 8.49
CA ARG A 260 -26.35 9.96 9.09
C ARG A 260 -26.56 9.73 10.60
N PRO A 261 -26.15 10.65 11.49
CA PRO A 261 -26.51 10.55 12.90
C PRO A 261 -28.04 10.60 13.06
N PRO A 262 -28.62 9.82 13.99
CA PRO A 262 -30.07 9.84 14.20
C PRO A 262 -30.53 11.26 14.58
N PRO A 263 -31.74 11.68 14.15
CA PRO A 263 -32.26 13.00 14.47
C PRO A 263 -32.33 13.19 15.99
N LYS A 264 -31.96 14.39 16.45
CA LYS A 264 -31.91 14.78 17.88
C LYS A 264 -33.26 14.59 18.61
N SER A 265 -34.38 14.45 17.90
CA SER A 265 -35.69 14.13 18.50
C SER A 265 -35.74 12.76 19.20
N GLN A 266 -34.77 11.89 18.95
CA GLN A 266 -34.61 10.60 19.64
C GLN A 266 -33.44 10.55 20.64
N LEU A 267 -32.63 11.61 20.75
CA LEU A 267 -31.64 11.72 21.82
C LEU A 267 -32.19 12.61 22.95
N ASP A 268 -32.58 11.96 24.04
CA ASP A 268 -32.75 12.46 25.40
C ASP A 268 -33.37 13.87 25.58
N LYS A 269 -34.61 13.87 26.10
CA LYS A 269 -35.36 15.06 26.58
C LYS A 269 -34.68 15.82 27.74
N ASN A 270 -33.45 15.48 28.14
CA ASN A 270 -32.82 15.94 29.37
C ASN A 270 -31.44 16.63 29.21
N SER A 271 -31.06 17.14 28.03
CA SER A 271 -29.85 17.98 27.91
C SER A 271 -30.18 19.45 27.59
N THR A 272 -30.22 20.26 28.64
CA THR A 272 -30.38 21.71 28.58
C THR A 272 -29.03 22.37 28.31
N LEU A 273 -28.59 22.43 27.05
CA LEU A 273 -27.59 23.42 26.61
C LEU A 273 -27.79 23.75 25.13
N SER A 274 -28.67 24.72 24.92
CA SER A 274 -28.96 25.35 23.63
C SER A 274 -27.80 26.27 23.23
N SER A 275 -26.98 25.84 22.26
CA SER A 275 -26.33 26.79 21.35
C SER A 275 -27.14 26.84 20.05
N LYS A 276 -27.84 27.96 19.85
CA LYS A 276 -28.63 28.23 18.64
C LYS A 276 -27.66 28.58 17.49
N ARG A 277 -27.39 27.63 16.61
CA ARG A 277 -27.05 27.92 15.21
C ARG A 277 -28.29 27.63 14.35
N LYS A 278 -28.58 28.55 13.44
CA LYS A 278 -29.65 28.46 12.44
C LYS A 278 -29.24 27.42 11.39
N ASP A 279 -29.58 26.16 11.64
CA ASP A 279 -29.38 25.06 10.68
C ASP A 279 -30.71 24.82 9.95
N SER A 280 -30.94 25.50 8.83
CA SER A 280 -32.12 25.27 7.98
C SER A 280 -31.76 24.80 6.56
N SER A 281 -30.53 24.30 6.37
CA SER A 281 -30.07 23.69 5.10
C SER A 281 -29.30 22.37 5.32
N SER A 282 -28.88 22.09 6.55
CA SER A 282 -28.03 20.95 6.93
C SER A 282 -28.77 19.60 7.01
N GLU A 283 -30.07 19.57 6.73
CA GLU A 283 -30.89 18.34 6.81
C GLU A 283 -30.78 17.43 5.57
N GLN A 284 -30.18 17.90 4.48
CA GLN A 284 -30.18 17.17 3.20
C GLN A 284 -29.03 16.15 3.05
N PHE A 285 -27.82 16.40 3.57
CA PHE A 285 -26.63 15.61 3.21
C PHE A 285 -25.95 14.89 4.39
N VAL A 286 -25.45 13.68 4.15
CA VAL A 286 -24.67 12.87 5.12
C VAL A 286 -23.27 13.46 5.30
N LEU A 287 -22.73 14.01 4.22
CA LEU A 287 -21.48 14.76 4.14
C LEU A 287 -21.70 15.92 3.17
N ASP A 288 -21.32 17.12 3.59
CA ASP A 288 -21.22 18.28 2.72
C ASP A 288 -19.98 18.14 1.82
N ILE A 289 -20.22 17.77 0.56
CA ILE A 289 -19.16 17.50 -0.42
C ILE A 289 -18.54 18.80 -0.92
N ASP A 290 -19.34 19.86 -1.03
CA ASP A 290 -18.89 21.16 -1.52
C ASP A 290 -17.91 21.77 -0.51
N ALA A 291 -18.23 21.70 0.78
CA ALA A 291 -17.32 22.11 1.86
C ALA A 291 -16.01 21.28 1.87
N MET A 292 -16.09 19.97 1.60
CA MET A 292 -14.90 19.13 1.47
C MET A 292 -14.04 19.51 0.25
N GLN A 293 -14.69 19.87 -0.86
CA GLN A 293 -14.02 20.32 -2.08
C GLN A 293 -13.37 21.70 -1.90
N GLU A 294 -13.99 22.59 -1.14
CA GLU A 294 -13.44 23.89 -0.76
C GLU A 294 -12.19 23.73 0.13
N ALA A 295 -12.23 22.79 1.08
CA ALA A 295 -11.11 22.54 1.99
C ALA A 295 -9.90 21.85 1.34
N ALA A 296 -10.13 21.01 0.32
CA ALA A 296 -9.10 20.15 -0.26
C ALA A 296 -7.88 20.89 -0.86
N PRO A 297 -8.04 21.99 -1.62
CA PRO A 297 -6.93 22.77 -2.17
C PRO A 297 -5.94 23.32 -1.13
N HIS A 298 -6.35 23.55 0.12
CA HIS A 298 -5.46 24.04 1.17
C HIS A 298 -4.33 23.06 1.53
N PHE A 299 -4.47 21.79 1.14
CA PHE A 299 -3.41 20.80 1.26
C PHE A 299 -2.46 20.74 0.05
N ILE A 300 -2.60 21.59 -0.96
CA ILE A 300 -1.72 21.53 -2.15
C ILE A 300 -0.49 22.40 -1.94
N GLY A 301 0.68 21.91 -2.36
CA GLY A 301 1.95 22.63 -2.28
C GLY A 301 2.98 21.96 -1.37
N THR A 302 4.07 22.67 -1.12
CA THR A 302 5.17 22.23 -0.23
C THR A 302 4.96 22.85 1.14
N LEU A 303 4.38 22.07 2.05
CA LEU A 303 3.92 22.55 3.36
C LEU A 303 4.51 21.69 4.50
N ASP A 304 4.44 22.20 5.72
CA ASP A 304 4.78 21.47 6.93
C ASP A 304 3.57 20.64 7.39
N TYR A 305 3.66 19.32 7.31
CA TYR A 305 2.57 18.42 7.67
C TYR A 305 2.67 17.87 9.10
N SER A 306 3.33 18.59 10.01
CA SER A 306 3.47 18.15 11.41
C SER A 306 2.13 17.85 12.08
N SER A 307 1.10 18.65 11.86
CA SER A 307 -0.26 18.41 12.38
C SER A 307 -0.94 17.17 11.78
N PHE A 308 -0.48 16.71 10.63
CA PHE A 308 -0.99 15.52 9.94
C PHE A 308 0.00 14.34 10.00
N ARG A 309 1.05 14.45 10.82
CA ARG A 309 2.07 13.42 11.03
C ARG A 309 1.76 12.65 12.31
N SER A 310 1.64 11.33 12.20
CA SER A 310 1.50 10.49 13.40
C SER A 310 2.85 10.20 14.07
N ALA A 311 2.79 9.92 15.38
CA ALA A 311 3.94 9.46 16.16
C ALA A 311 4.59 8.20 15.56
N GLY A 312 5.90 8.03 15.80
CA GLY A 312 6.68 6.92 15.24
C GLY A 312 7.14 7.10 13.79
N CYS A 313 6.90 8.28 13.20
CA CYS A 313 7.40 8.60 11.87
C CYS A 313 8.94 8.71 11.86
N GLN A 314 9.60 7.82 11.11
CA GLN A 314 11.06 7.76 10.97
C GLN A 314 11.67 8.86 10.09
N ARG A 315 10.85 9.67 9.40
CA ARG A 315 11.33 10.72 8.51
C ARG A 315 11.78 11.93 9.33
N ALA A 316 12.94 12.51 9.03
CA ALA A 316 13.40 13.71 9.72
C ALA A 316 12.49 14.92 9.46
N SER A 317 12.36 15.32 8.18
CA SER A 317 11.58 16.51 7.81
C SER A 317 10.08 16.20 7.63
N PRO A 318 9.18 16.97 8.28
CA PRO A 318 7.73 16.89 8.08
C PRO A 318 7.28 17.60 6.79
N ILE A 319 8.19 18.28 6.10
CA ILE A 319 7.89 19.04 4.88
C ILE A 319 7.81 18.07 3.70
N VAL A 320 6.68 18.10 3.01
CA VAL A 320 6.41 17.31 1.80
C VAL A 320 5.63 18.12 0.79
N THR A 321 5.75 17.73 -0.48
CA THR A 321 5.01 18.34 -1.58
C THR A 321 3.84 17.45 -2.00
N ILE A 322 2.63 17.97 -1.80
CA ILE A 322 1.40 17.42 -2.35
C ILE A 322 1.08 18.17 -3.65
N GLN A 323 0.80 17.42 -4.71
CA GLN A 323 0.59 17.94 -6.05
C GLN A 323 -0.89 18.12 -6.38
N ASN A 324 -1.75 17.25 -5.85
CA ASN A 324 -3.18 17.31 -6.11
C ASN A 324 -3.94 16.66 -4.95
N VAL A 325 -5.03 17.30 -4.52
CA VAL A 325 -6.06 16.71 -3.65
C VAL A 325 -7.40 16.98 -4.32
N GLN A 326 -8.17 15.93 -4.59
CA GLN A 326 -9.46 16.03 -5.26
C GLN A 326 -10.50 15.21 -4.49
N VAL A 327 -11.67 15.80 -4.26
CA VAL A 327 -12.83 15.14 -3.67
C VAL A 327 -13.93 15.02 -4.73
N VAL A 328 -14.40 13.81 -4.97
CA VAL A 328 -15.47 13.52 -5.94
C VAL A 328 -16.52 12.68 -5.25
N SER A 329 -17.80 13.01 -5.45
CA SER A 329 -18.92 12.16 -5.06
C SER A 329 -19.60 11.59 -6.30
N GLN A 330 -20.08 10.36 -6.22
CA GLN A 330 -20.89 9.72 -7.24
C GLN A 330 -21.91 8.77 -6.60
N PRO A 331 -23.04 8.48 -7.26
CA PRO A 331 -23.92 7.39 -6.86
C PRO A 331 -23.13 6.07 -6.75
N TYR A 332 -23.39 5.32 -5.69
CA TYR A 332 -22.79 4.00 -5.51
C TYR A 332 -23.34 3.02 -6.56
N GLY A 333 -22.46 2.32 -7.27
CA GLY A 333 -22.83 1.39 -8.35
C GLY A 333 -22.42 1.88 -9.74
N GLU A 334 -22.12 3.17 -9.90
CA GLU A 334 -21.61 3.77 -11.13
C GLU A 334 -20.07 3.71 -11.22
N PRO A 335 -19.48 3.58 -12.42
CA PRO A 335 -18.04 3.42 -12.62
C PRO A 335 -17.27 4.77 -12.66
N LEU A 336 -15.98 4.74 -12.33
CA LEU A 336 -15.11 5.93 -12.28
C LEU A 336 -14.52 6.28 -13.66
N PHE A 337 -14.63 7.56 -14.06
CA PHE A 337 -14.25 8.09 -15.39
C PHE A 337 -12.77 7.94 -15.82
N TRP A 338 -11.82 7.62 -14.93
CA TRP A 338 -10.37 7.57 -15.27
C TRP A 338 -9.80 6.15 -15.48
N GLU A 339 -10.63 5.11 -15.48
CA GLU A 339 -10.26 3.73 -15.83
C GLU A 339 -10.56 3.43 -17.31
N ALA A 340 -9.88 4.12 -18.23
CA ALA A 340 -9.96 3.84 -19.67
C ALA A 340 -8.91 2.79 -20.10
N SER A 341 -9.05 1.55 -19.61
CA SER A 341 -8.51 0.35 -20.28
C SER A 341 -8.98 -0.94 -19.61
N GLY A 342 -10.25 -1.30 -19.84
CA GLY A 342 -10.71 -2.69 -19.86
C GLY A 342 -10.96 -3.39 -18.53
N GLY A 343 -12.22 -3.38 -18.09
CA GLY A 343 -12.85 -4.55 -17.46
C GLY A 343 -13.34 -4.41 -16.00
N LEU A 344 -14.57 -4.92 -15.81
CA LEU A 344 -15.20 -5.43 -14.58
C LEU A 344 -16.14 -4.52 -13.76
N LEU A 345 -16.12 -3.20 -13.93
CA LEU A 345 -17.02 -2.29 -13.20
C LEU A 345 -17.74 -1.39 -14.23
N GLY A 346 -18.83 -1.88 -14.82
CA GLY A 346 -19.50 -1.24 -15.97
C GLY A 346 -20.34 -0.01 -15.67
N PHE A 347 -21.08 0.43 -16.71
CA PHE A 347 -22.17 1.43 -16.87
C PHE A 347 -21.76 2.73 -17.62
N GLY A 348 -22.55 3.39 -18.46
CA GLY A 348 -24.01 3.41 -18.65
C GLY A 348 -24.53 4.86 -18.50
N ASP A 349 -24.69 5.55 -19.62
CA ASP A 349 -25.29 6.88 -19.91
C ASP A 349 -25.43 7.99 -18.82
N THR A 350 -24.89 9.17 -19.14
CA THR A 350 -24.90 10.39 -18.31
C THR A 350 -26.24 11.11 -18.37
N ASN A 351 -27.23 10.76 -17.53
CA ASN A 351 -28.38 11.65 -17.27
C ASN A 351 -28.99 11.43 -15.88
N ASN A 352 -28.68 12.36 -14.97
CA ASN A 352 -29.58 12.93 -13.97
C ASN A 352 -30.44 11.99 -13.10
N HIS A 353 -29.91 11.52 -11.95
CA HIS A 353 -30.70 11.20 -10.75
C HIS A 353 -29.89 11.44 -9.45
N ASN A 354 -29.87 12.67 -8.94
CA ASN A 354 -29.52 12.94 -7.53
C ASN A 354 -30.75 12.65 -6.66
N THR A 355 -31.04 11.37 -6.41
CA THR A 355 -32.03 10.94 -5.42
C THR A 355 -31.38 10.91 -4.02
N PRO A 356 -31.88 11.65 -3.02
CA PRO A 356 -31.30 11.70 -1.65
C PRO A 356 -31.33 10.38 -0.85
N GLN A 357 -31.72 9.28 -1.49
CA GLN A 357 -32.00 7.99 -0.86
C GLN A 357 -30.97 6.90 -1.19
N GLU A 358 -30.13 7.12 -2.19
CA GLU A 358 -29.12 6.14 -2.60
C GLU A 358 -27.76 6.40 -1.94
N PRO A 359 -26.99 5.34 -1.61
CA PRO A 359 -25.65 5.50 -1.07
C PRO A 359 -24.76 6.26 -2.06
N GLN A 360 -23.96 7.19 -1.54
CA GLN A 360 -22.95 7.89 -2.34
C GLN A 360 -21.55 7.39 -2.01
N LEU A 361 -20.75 7.17 -3.05
CA LEU A 361 -19.33 6.88 -2.93
C LEU A 361 -18.53 8.18 -3.08
N VAL A 362 -18.00 8.66 -1.97
CA VAL A 362 -17.10 9.81 -1.94
C VAL A 362 -15.66 9.31 -2.02
N THR A 363 -14.94 9.82 -3.01
CA THR A 363 -13.57 9.43 -3.32
C THR A 363 -12.65 10.63 -3.11
N VAL A 364 -11.64 10.47 -2.25
CA VAL A 364 -10.58 11.46 -2.04
C VAL A 364 -9.30 10.98 -2.72
N LYS A 365 -8.91 11.62 -3.81
CA LYS A 365 -7.65 11.35 -4.52
C LYS A 365 -6.57 12.28 -3.99
N VAL A 366 -5.42 11.72 -3.60
CA VAL A 366 -4.26 12.48 -3.15
C VAL A 366 -3.03 12.06 -3.94
N VAL A 367 -2.38 13.02 -4.59
CA VAL A 367 -1.18 12.80 -5.41
C VAL A 367 -0.04 13.61 -4.84
N GLY A 368 1.12 12.99 -4.64
CA GLY A 368 2.29 13.67 -4.11
C GLY A 368 3.59 12.91 -4.34
N LYS A 369 4.72 13.61 -4.16
CA LYS A 369 6.05 13.00 -4.33
C LYS A 369 6.35 12.00 -3.21
N SER A 370 6.02 12.37 -1.98
CA SER A 370 6.26 11.56 -0.78
C SER A 370 5.30 11.97 0.33
N PHE A 371 5.05 11.06 1.27
CA PHE A 371 4.11 11.27 2.36
C PHE A 371 4.78 11.01 3.71
N VAL A 372 4.38 11.76 4.74
CA VAL A 372 4.72 11.45 6.13
C VAL A 372 3.83 10.33 6.67
N TYR A 373 4.20 9.74 7.81
CA TYR A 373 3.48 8.59 8.36
C TYR A 373 2.01 8.94 8.66
N ARG A 374 1.08 8.17 8.08
CA ARG A 374 -0.39 8.30 8.18
C ARG A 374 -0.98 9.61 7.63
N GLN A 375 -0.19 10.40 6.91
CA GLN A 375 -0.60 11.71 6.39
C GLN A 375 -1.94 11.70 5.66
N VAL A 376 -2.08 10.84 4.66
CA VAL A 376 -3.30 10.79 3.81
C VAL A 376 -4.55 10.51 4.66
N ARG A 377 -4.46 9.60 5.64
CA ARG A 377 -5.59 9.27 6.52
C ARG A 377 -5.93 10.39 7.49
N ASN A 378 -4.93 11.14 7.97
CA ASN A 378 -5.16 12.32 8.80
C ASN A 378 -5.80 13.45 7.97
N MET A 379 -5.35 13.67 6.73
CA MET A 379 -5.95 14.65 5.81
C MET A 379 -7.41 14.29 5.52
N VAL A 380 -7.69 13.02 5.18
CA VAL A 380 -9.07 12.55 4.94
C VAL A 380 -9.93 12.69 6.20
N GLY A 381 -9.38 12.40 7.39
CA GLY A 381 -10.08 12.59 8.65
C GLY A 381 -10.51 14.04 8.87
N ALA A 382 -9.64 15.00 8.52
CA ALA A 382 -9.96 16.43 8.58
C ALA A 382 -11.00 16.84 7.52
N LEU A 383 -10.88 16.36 6.28
CA LEU A 383 -11.89 16.61 5.24
C LEU A 383 -13.26 16.08 5.67
N VAL A 384 -13.33 14.88 6.26
CA VAL A 384 -14.59 14.35 6.79
C VAL A 384 -15.12 15.18 7.96
N ALA A 385 -14.24 15.74 8.80
CA ALA A 385 -14.67 16.66 9.86
C ALA A 385 -15.27 17.96 9.29
N VAL A 386 -14.72 18.48 8.18
CA VAL A 386 -15.30 19.59 7.40
C VAL A 386 -16.66 19.19 6.82
N GLY A 387 -16.74 18.05 6.14
CA GLY A 387 -18.00 17.57 5.53
C GLY A 387 -19.09 17.24 6.56
N ARG A 388 -18.74 17.02 7.83
CA ARG A 388 -19.69 16.88 8.95
C ARG A 388 -20.04 18.21 9.62
N GLY A 389 -19.48 19.33 9.16
CA GLY A 389 -19.64 20.66 9.77
C GLY A 389 -19.00 20.80 11.16
N SER A 390 -18.10 19.88 11.55
CA SER A 390 -17.42 19.94 12.85
C SER A 390 -16.33 21.02 12.89
N ILE A 391 -15.72 21.30 11.74
CA ILE A 391 -14.78 22.40 11.52
C ILE A 391 -15.12 23.09 10.19
N PRO A 392 -14.86 24.40 10.02
CA PRO A 392 -15.09 25.08 8.74
C PRO A 392 -14.03 24.70 7.70
N PRO A 393 -14.31 24.85 6.38
CA PRO A 393 -13.34 24.58 5.31
C PRO A 393 -12.03 25.37 5.46
N ASP A 394 -12.14 26.63 5.89
CA ASP A 394 -11.00 27.55 6.10
C ASP A 394 -10.12 27.21 7.32
N ALA A 395 -10.47 26.19 8.11
CA ALA A 395 -9.66 25.79 9.27
C ALA A 395 -8.40 24.99 8.88
N ILE A 396 -8.30 24.47 7.64
CA ILE A 396 -7.17 23.63 7.22
C ILE A 396 -5.83 24.39 7.27
N PRO A 397 -5.70 25.63 6.76
CA PRO A 397 -4.49 26.43 6.93
C PRO A 397 -4.08 26.62 8.39
N GLU A 398 -5.02 26.97 9.28
CA GLU A 398 -4.76 27.14 10.71
C GLU A 398 -4.23 25.85 11.34
N LEU A 399 -4.82 24.70 10.99
CA LEU A 399 -4.34 23.39 11.45
C LEU A 399 -2.92 23.10 10.96
N LEU A 400 -2.58 23.45 9.71
CA LEU A 400 -1.21 23.27 9.17
C LEU A 400 -0.21 24.18 9.89
N GLU A 401 -0.58 25.43 10.18
CA GLU A 401 0.26 26.40 10.90
C GLU A 401 0.49 26.02 12.35
N ALA A 402 -0.50 25.41 13.02
CA ALA A 402 -0.40 24.99 14.41
C ALA A 402 0.69 23.93 14.66
N LYS A 403 1.05 23.14 13.63
CA LYS A 403 2.07 22.07 13.67
C LYS A 403 1.89 21.04 14.80
N ASP A 404 0.68 20.94 15.35
CA ASP A 404 0.34 20.05 16.45
C ASP A 404 -0.72 19.03 16.02
N ARG A 405 -0.38 17.74 16.17
CA ARG A 405 -1.29 16.64 15.86
C ARG A 405 -2.49 16.58 16.82
N THR A 406 -2.39 17.08 18.04
CA THR A 406 -3.48 16.98 19.03
C THR A 406 -4.70 17.81 18.65
N LEU A 407 -4.50 18.91 17.93
CA LEU A 407 -5.55 19.81 17.44
C LEU A 407 -6.24 19.29 16.17
N ALA A 408 -5.57 18.40 15.42
CA ALA A 408 -6.12 17.86 14.20
C ALA A 408 -7.19 16.78 14.48
N PRO A 409 -8.25 16.69 13.64
CA PRO A 409 -9.31 15.69 13.80
C PRO A 409 -8.83 14.22 13.86
N PRO A 410 -9.70 13.30 14.31
CA PRO A 410 -9.40 11.87 14.31
C PRO A 410 -8.99 11.36 12.93
N MET A 411 -8.05 10.42 12.92
CA MET A 411 -7.55 9.79 11.70
C MET A 411 -8.60 8.88 11.06
N ALA A 412 -8.73 8.93 9.73
CA ALA A 412 -9.62 8.03 9.00
C ALA A 412 -9.19 6.54 9.14
N PRO A 413 -10.11 5.56 9.11
CA PRO A 413 -9.79 4.13 9.11
C PRO A 413 -8.85 3.69 7.97
N ALA A 414 -8.18 2.54 8.12
CA ALA A 414 -7.19 2.08 7.13
C ALA A 414 -7.81 1.47 5.87
N HIS A 415 -8.90 0.72 6.03
CA HIS A 415 -9.56 -0.07 4.98
C HIS A 415 -10.19 0.76 3.86
N GLY A 416 -10.35 2.08 4.06
CA GLY A 416 -10.78 2.98 2.98
C GLY A 416 -9.63 3.41 2.05
N LEU A 417 -8.36 3.18 2.42
CA LEU A 417 -7.20 3.71 1.70
C LEU A 417 -6.58 2.70 0.73
N PHE A 418 -6.35 3.16 -0.50
CA PHE A 418 -5.72 2.42 -1.59
C PHE A 418 -4.49 3.18 -2.07
N LEU A 419 -3.35 2.52 -2.12
CA LEU A 419 -2.24 2.94 -2.98
C LEU A 419 -2.57 2.52 -4.42
N VAL A 420 -2.92 3.49 -5.26
CA VAL A 420 -3.39 3.21 -6.62
C VAL A 420 -2.23 2.96 -7.56
N ASN A 421 -1.22 3.84 -7.53
CA ASN A 421 -0.10 3.77 -8.46
C ASN A 421 1.14 4.46 -7.88
N VAL A 422 2.30 3.98 -8.31
CA VAL A 422 3.61 4.60 -8.07
C VAL A 422 4.29 4.81 -9.42
N GLN A 423 4.60 6.06 -9.74
CA GLN A 423 5.24 6.42 -11.00
C GLN A 423 6.76 6.42 -10.86
N HIS A 424 7.41 5.91 -11.90
CA HIS A 424 8.86 5.82 -12.07
C HIS A 424 9.19 6.31 -13.49
N ASP A 425 10.26 7.06 -13.65
CA ASP A 425 10.70 7.50 -14.99
C ASP A 425 11.58 6.46 -15.68
N ASP A 426 12.19 5.57 -14.89
CA ASP A 426 13.24 4.65 -15.31
C ASP A 426 12.75 3.22 -15.56
N ILE A 427 11.51 2.91 -15.19
CA ILE A 427 10.88 1.60 -15.42
C ILE A 427 9.41 1.75 -15.80
N GLN A 428 8.92 0.83 -16.62
CA GLN A 428 7.51 0.68 -16.94
C GLN A 428 7.04 -0.72 -16.56
N LEU A 429 6.07 -0.80 -15.66
CA LEU A 429 5.48 -2.02 -15.12
C LEU A 429 3.98 -2.05 -15.35
#